data_AF-A0A972TN24-F1
#
_entry.id   AF-A0A972TN24-F1
#
_cell.length_a   1.000
_cell.length_b   1.000
_cell.length_c   1.000
_cell.angle_alpha   90.00
_cell.angle_beta   90.00
_cell.angle_gamma   90.00
#
_symmetry.space_group_name_H-M   'P 1'
#
loop_
_entity.id
_entity.type
_entity.pdbx_description
1 polymer ?
#
loop_
_entity_poly.entity_id
_entity_poly.type
_entity_poly.pdbx_seq_one_letter_code
_entity_poly.pdbx_strand_id
1 'polypeptide(L)'
;GELNLLYELEQRIKDQINAAMPTRTQDLAIDGNKVMEILGLSPGPEVGRILSYLMEKITDHPELNNEMQLTAILGNKSKIVLSP
;
A
#
# COMPACT_ATOMS: atom_id res chain seq x y z
N GLY A 1 -15.86 -28.47 -22.76
CA GLY A 1 -15.35 -28.16 -24.11
C GLY A 1 -14.40 -26.97 -24.02
N GLU A 2 -13.53 -26.77 -25.01
CA GLU A 2 -12.52 -25.68 -25.03
C GLU A 2 -13.06 -24.30 -24.66
N LEU A 3 -14.28 -23.97 -25.09
CA LEU A 3 -14.97 -22.72 -24.76
C LEU A 3 -15.19 -22.50 -23.24
N ASN A 4 -15.36 -23.56 -22.46
CA ASN A 4 -15.55 -23.46 -21.01
C ASN A 4 -14.24 -23.14 -20.29
N LEU A 5 -13.12 -23.70 -20.77
CA LEU A 5 -11.81 -23.45 -20.18
C LEU A 5 -11.36 -22.00 -20.39
N LEU A 6 -11.65 -21.44 -21.58
CA LEU A 6 -11.37 -20.04 -21.87
C LEU A 6 -12.21 -19.11 -20.97
N TYR A 7 -13.49 -19.44 -20.78
CA TYR A 7 -14.39 -18.66 -19.92
C TYR A 7 -13.97 -18.72 -18.44
N GLU A 8 -13.60 -19.90 -17.92
CA GLU A 8 -13.10 -20.07 -16.55
C GLU A 8 -11.80 -19.29 -16.31
N LEU A 9 -10.89 -19.28 -17.29
CA LEU A 9 -9.67 -18.47 -17.21
C LEU A 9 -9.97 -16.98 -17.19
N GLU A 10 -10.89 -16.52 -18.05
CA GLU A 10 -11.31 -15.12 -18.11
C GLU A 10 -11.92 -14.65 -16.78
N GLN A 11 -12.76 -15.47 -16.14
CA GLN A 11 -13.34 -15.14 -14.83
C GLN A 11 -12.26 -15.03 -13.75
N ARG A 12 -11.29 -15.96 -13.71
CA ARG A 12 -10.19 -15.91 -12.73
C ARG A 12 -9.32 -14.65 -12.88
N ILE A 13 -9.04 -14.24 -14.11
CA ILE A 13 -8.29 -13.00 -14.39
C ILE A 13 -9.11 -11.78 -13.95
N LYS A 14 -10.40 -11.74 -14.26
CA LYS A 14 -11.31 -10.67 -13.83
C LYS A 14 -11.39 -10.57 -12.31
N ASP A 15 -11.49 -11.70 -11.61
CA ASP A 15 -11.54 -11.74 -10.16
C ASP A 15 -10.23 -11.23 -9.54
N GLN A 16 -9.08 -11.56 -10.13
CA GLN A 16 -7.78 -11.04 -9.68
C GLN A 16 -7.62 -9.53 -9.94
N ILE A 17 -8.17 -9.01 -11.04
CA ILE A 17 -8.17 -7.57 -11.32
C ILE A 17 -9.14 -6.83 -10.39
N ASN A 18 -10.33 -7.40 -10.14
CA ASN A 18 -11.37 -6.81 -9.29
C ASN A 18 -11.09 -6.94 -7.79
N ALA A 19 -10.22 -7.88 -7.40
CA ALA A 19 -9.68 -8.00 -6.05
C ALA A 19 -8.69 -6.86 -5.77
N ALA A 20 -9.18 -5.62 -5.87
CA ALA A 20 -8.65 -4.36 -5.33
C ALA A 20 -7.15 -4.33 -5.03
N MET A 21 -6.33 -4.70 -6.00
CA MET A 21 -4.88 -4.53 -5.88
C MET A 21 -4.62 -3.04 -6.01
N PRO A 22 -4.05 -2.39 -4.99
CA PRO A 22 -3.60 -1.01 -5.11
C PRO A 22 -2.55 -0.96 -6.22
N THR A 23 -2.80 -0.18 -7.27
CA THR A 23 -1.90 -0.09 -8.43
C THR A 23 -1.20 1.26 -8.52
N ARG A 24 -1.58 2.22 -7.67
CA ARG A 24 -1.04 3.59 -7.66
C ARG A 24 -0.88 4.10 -6.23
N THR A 25 0.10 4.97 -5.99
CA THR A 25 0.32 5.63 -4.68
C THR A 25 -0.88 6.44 -4.18
N GLN A 26 -1.80 6.82 -5.06
CA GLN A 26 -3.08 7.46 -4.71
C GLN A 26 -4.08 6.50 -4.04
N ASP A 27 -3.82 5.19 -4.09
CA ASP A 27 -4.68 4.18 -3.48
C ASP A 27 -4.37 4.00 -1.99
N LEU A 28 -3.28 4.59 -1.47
CA LEU A 28 -2.96 4.55 -0.04
C LEU A 28 -4.04 5.26 0.79
N ALA A 29 -4.45 4.65 1.89
CA ALA A 29 -5.38 5.25 2.85
C ALA A 29 -4.79 6.45 3.61
N ILE A 30 -3.51 6.76 3.43
CA ILE A 30 -2.85 7.95 3.96
C ILE A 30 -2.05 8.67 2.86
N ASP A 31 -1.96 9.99 2.96
CA ASP A 31 -1.24 10.83 2.01
C ASP A 31 0.11 11.32 2.58
N GLY A 32 0.83 12.11 1.79
CA GLY A 32 2.10 12.69 2.20
C GLY A 32 2.00 13.61 3.42
N ASN A 33 0.87 14.30 3.60
CA ASN A 33 0.66 15.18 4.75
C ASN A 33 0.57 14.38 6.05
N LYS A 34 -0.17 13.27 6.03
CA LYS A 34 -0.28 12.35 7.17
C LYS A 34 1.08 11.73 7.52
N VAL A 35 1.87 11.36 6.52
CA VAL A 35 3.25 10.86 6.72
C VAL A 35 4.12 11.92 7.40
N MET A 36 4.07 13.17 6.94
CA MET A 36 4.82 14.28 7.52
C MET A 36 4.41 14.54 8.98
N GLU A 37 3.11 14.54 9.26
CA GLU A 37 2.56 14.73 10.61
C GLU A 37 3.08 13.66 11.59
N ILE A 38 3.00 12.38 11.21
CA ILE A 38 3.35 11.24 12.08
C ILE A 38 4.86 11.17 12.34
N LEU A 39 5.67 11.45 11.32
CA LEU A 39 7.12 11.27 11.40
C LEU A 39 7.86 12.58 11.72
N GLY A 40 7.16 13.71 11.81
CA GLY A 40 7.78 15.03 12.01
C GLY A 40 8.69 15.44 10.85
N LEU A 41 8.37 15.02 9.62
CA LEU A 41 9.19 15.29 8.44
C LEU A 41 8.77 16.59 7.75
N SER A 42 9.75 17.29 7.19
CA SER A 42 9.50 18.38 6.23
C SER A 42 9.16 17.82 4.84
N PRO A 43 8.44 18.58 4.00
CA PRO A 43 8.14 18.17 2.63
C PRO A 43 9.44 17.95 1.83
N GLY A 44 9.51 16.81 1.14
CA GLY A 44 10.69 16.46 0.35
C GLY A 44 10.68 15.01 -0.14
N PRO A 45 11.76 14.59 -0.84
CA PRO A 45 11.85 13.26 -1.45
C PRO A 45 11.68 12.10 -0.47
N GLU A 46 12.04 12.30 0.81
CA GLU A 46 11.90 11.27 1.84
C GLU A 46 10.44 10.85 2.07
N VAL A 47 9.50 11.81 2.03
CA VAL A 47 8.07 11.53 2.13
C VAL A 47 7.63 10.61 0.99
N GLY A 48 8.11 10.86 -0.23
CA GLY A 48 7.86 10.00 -1.39
C GLY A 48 8.41 8.59 -1.21
N ARG A 49 9.61 8.43 -0.66
CA ARG A 49 10.21 7.11 -0.37
C ARG A 49 9.38 6.31 0.63
N ILE A 50 8.85 6.98 1.65
CA ILE A 50 7.98 6.35 2.65
C ILE A 50 6.66 5.91 2.02
N LEU A 51 6.04 6.75 1.19
CA LEU A 51 4.83 6.38 0.45
C LEU A 51 5.09 5.19 -0.48
N SER A 52 6.23 5.14 -1.17
CA SER A 52 6.63 3.98 -1.98
C SER A 52 6.79 2.71 -1.15
N TYR A 53 7.40 2.81 0.03
CA TYR A 53 7.52 1.68 0.95
C TYR A 53 6.16 1.16 1.43
N LEU A 54 5.23 2.06 1.78
CA LEU A 54 3.88 1.64 2.16
C LEU A 54 3.13 1.01 0.98
N MET A 55 3.33 1.52 -0.23
CA MET A 55 2.78 0.93 -1.45
C MET A 55 3.24 -0.52 -1.64
N GLU A 56 4.55 -0.78 -1.49
CA GLU A 56 5.10 -2.13 -1.55
C GLU A 56 4.42 -3.06 -0.53
N LYS A 57 4.19 -2.59 0.70
CA LYS A 57 3.52 -3.39 1.74
C LYS A 57 2.06 -3.73 1.40
N ILE A 58 1.30 -2.77 0.86
CA ILE A 58 -0.11 -3.03 0.50
C ILE A 58 -0.26 -3.78 -0.82
N THR A 59 0.78 -3.84 -1.64
CA THR A 59 0.79 -4.67 -2.86
C THR A 59 0.73 -6.15 -2.50
N ASP A 60 1.49 -6.58 -1.49
CA ASP A 60 1.47 -7.96 -0.98
C ASP A 60 0.30 -8.21 -0.02
N HIS A 61 -0.10 -7.17 0.73
CA HIS A 61 -1.13 -7.24 1.78
C HIS A 61 -2.15 -6.10 1.66
N PRO A 62 -3.09 -6.16 0.69
CA PRO A 62 -4.08 -5.11 0.47
C PRO A 62 -4.94 -4.78 1.71
N GLU A 63 -5.13 -5.75 2.61
CA GLU A 63 -5.85 -5.59 3.89
C GLU A 63 -5.21 -4.55 4.83
N LEU A 64 -3.92 -4.25 4.65
CA LEU A 64 -3.22 -3.23 5.42
C LEU A 64 -3.56 -1.80 4.98
N ASN A 65 -4.26 -1.63 3.86
CA ASN A 65 -4.56 -0.32 3.28
C ASN A 65 -5.72 0.39 4.01
N ASN A 66 -5.53 0.65 5.30
CA ASN A 66 -6.38 1.49 6.12
C ASN A 66 -5.52 2.37 7.03
N GLU A 67 -6.05 3.52 7.42
CA GLU A 67 -5.29 4.53 8.18
C GLU A 67 -4.67 3.95 9.47
N MET A 68 -5.42 3.16 10.24
CA MET A 68 -4.94 2.57 11.50
C MET A 68 -3.72 1.66 11.29
N GLN A 69 -3.74 0.78 10.29
CA GLN A 69 -2.64 -0.14 10.02
C GLN A 69 -1.42 0.60 9.45
N LEU A 70 -1.63 1.50 8.48
CA LEU A 70 -0.52 2.25 7.86
C LEU A 70 0.18 3.17 8.88
N THR A 71 -0.58 3.85 9.75
CA THR A 71 0.00 4.68 10.82
C THR A 71 0.79 3.84 11.85
N ALA A 72 0.31 2.64 12.20
CA ALA A 72 1.05 1.72 13.07
C ALA A 72 2.38 1.26 12.45
N ILE A 73 2.40 0.98 11.15
CA ILE A 73 3.63 0.64 10.40
C ILE A 73 4.64 1.79 10.48
N LEU A 74 4.19 3.04 10.31
CA LEU A 74 5.05 4.23 10.42
C LEU A 74 5.60 4.41 11.84
N GLY A 75 4.76 4.27 12.86
CA GLY A 75 5.18 4.39 14.27
C GLY A 75 6.24 3.36 14.68
N ASN A 76 6.15 2.13 14.16
CA ASN A 76 7.17 1.10 14.37
C ASN A 76 8.48 1.43 13.63
N LYS A 77 8.41 2.03 12.44
CA LYS A 77 9.59 2.46 11.68
C LYS A 77 10.37 3.57 12.41
N SER A 78 9.68 4.52 13.05
CA SER A 78 10.32 5.55 13.87
C SER A 78 11.17 4.95 14.99
N LYS A 79 10.69 3.87 15.64
CA LYS A 79 11.44 3.19 16.70
C LYS A 79 12.74 2.54 16.18
N ILE A 80 12.75 2.06 14.95
CA ILE A 80 13.92 1.41 14.33
C ILE A 80 14.96 2.45 13.88
N VAL A 81 14.55 3.63 13.42
CA VAL A 81 15.46 4.71 12.97
C VAL A 81 15.99 5.56 14.14
N LEU A 82 15.28 5.58 15.28
CA LEU A 82 15.64 6.36 16.49
C LEU A 82 16.25 5.50 17.62
N SER A 83 16.63 4.25 17.35
CA SER A 83 17.44 3.46 18.29
C SER A 83 18.93 3.70 17.98
N PRO A 84 19.76 4.02 18.99
CA PRO A 84 21.20 4.27 18.80
C PRO A 84 21.97 3.05 18.31
#